data_AF-E9CQW4-F1
#
_entry.id   AF-E9CQW4-F1
#
_cell.length_a   1.000
_cell.length_b   1.000
_cell.length_c   1.000
_cell.angle_alpha   90.00
_cell.angle_beta   90.00
_cell.angle_gamma   90.00
#
_symmetry.space_group_name_H-M   'P 1'
#
loop_
_entity.id
_entity.type
_entity.pdbx_description
1 polymer ?
#
loop_
_entity_poly.entity_id
_entity_poly.type
_entity_poly.pdbx_seq_one_letter_code
_entity_poly.pdbx_strand_id
1 'polypeptide(L)' 'MKVLSSLRSAKNRHPDCKVVRRHGRIYVICKSNPRFKAVQGRKKKTLIQDVICRKAR' A
#
# COMPACT_ATOMS: atom_id res chain seq x y z
N MET A 1 -5.60 -1.53 -5.51
CA MET A 1 -4.24 -1.54 -4.92
C MET A 1 -4.31 -2.14 -3.53
N LYS A 2 -3.50 -3.14 -3.19
CA LYS A 2 -3.54 -3.82 -1.88
C LYS A 2 -2.59 -3.18 -0.88
N VAL A 3 -3.03 -2.94 0.35
CA VAL A 3 -2.16 -2.49 1.43
C VAL A 3 -1.66 -3.71 2.19
N LEU A 4 -0.35 -3.92 2.23
CA LEU A 4 0.28 -5.05 2.91
C LEU A 4 1.29 -4.57 3.95
N SER A 5 1.49 -5.36 5.00
CA SER A 5 2.57 -5.15 5.97
C SER A 5 3.93 -5.55 5.38
N SER A 6 3.95 -6.62 4.56
CA SER A 6 5.14 -7.15 3.89
C SER A 6 4.96 -7.23 2.37
N LEU A 7 6.02 -6.91 1.63
CA LEU A 7 6.06 -6.98 0.18
C LEU A 7 6.82 -8.21 -0.35
N ARG A 8 7.39 -9.04 0.53
CA ARG A 8 8.24 -10.20 0.14
C ARG A 8 7.54 -11.15 -0.82
N SER A 9 6.31 -11.56 -0.48
CA SER A 9 5.51 -12.43 -1.34
C SER A 9 4.89 -11.68 -2.53
N ALA A 10 4.74 -10.35 -2.43
CA ALA A 10 4.07 -9.55 -3.45
C ALA A 10 4.95 -9.31 -4.69
N LYS A 11 6.26 -9.17 -4.51
CA LYS A 11 7.21 -9.01 -5.61
C LYS A 11 7.41 -10.28 -6.45
N ASN A 12 7.19 -11.48 -5.87
CA ASN A 12 7.46 -12.75 -6.54
C ASN A 12 6.25 -13.34 -7.27
N ARG A 13 5.07 -12.70 -7.24
CA ARG A 13 3.84 -13.27 -7.83
C ARG A 13 3.84 -13.30 -9.36
N HIS A 14 4.62 -12.42 -9.99
CA HIS A 14 4.67 -12.27 -11.44
C HIS A 14 6.03 -11.67 -11.80
N PRO A 15 6.66 -12.06 -12.94
CA PRO A 15 7.95 -11.51 -13.37
C PRO A 15 7.94 -9.98 -13.52
N ASP A 16 6.84 -9.42 -14.02
CA ASP A 16 6.68 -7.96 -14.21
C ASP A 16 6.47 -7.13 -12.92
N CYS A 17 6.41 -7.77 -11.74
CA CYS A 17 6.29 -7.06 -10.47
C CYS A 17 7.60 -6.34 -10.13
N LYS A 18 7.57 -5.01 -10.13
CA LYS A 18 8.72 -4.16 -9.79
C LYS A 18 8.50 -3.45 -8.46
N VAL A 19 9.52 -3.44 -7.61
CA VAL A 19 9.53 -2.67 -6.36
C VAL A 19 10.01 -1.25 -6.67
N VAL A 20 9.21 -0.24 -6.30
CA VAL A 20 9.55 1.18 -6.50
C VAL A 20 9.30 1.98 -5.23
N ARG A 21 10.06 3.06 -5.03
CA ARG A 21 9.84 4.02 -3.95
C ARG A 21 9.18 5.26 -4.53
N ARG A 22 8.02 5.68 -4.00
CA ARG A 22 7.28 6.88 -4.40
C ARG A 22 6.71 7.56 -3.16
N HIS A 23 6.74 8.90 -3.09
CA HIS A 23 6.18 9.66 -1.96
C HIS A 23 6.56 9.12 -0.57
N GLY A 24 7.82 8.72 -0.39
CA GLY A 24 8.33 8.16 0.87
C GLY A 24 7.87 6.74 1.21
N ARG A 25 7.21 6.01 0.29
CA ARG A 25 6.65 4.68 0.53
C ARG A 25 7.09 3.68 -0.52
N ILE A 26 7.11 2.40 -0.14
CA ILE A 26 7.47 1.30 -1.03
C ILE A 26 6.22 0.70 -1.65
N TYR A 27 6.26 0.56 -2.97
CA TYR A 27 5.20 0.03 -3.80
C TYR A 27 5.71 -1.16 -4.60
N VAL A 28 4.85 -2.16 -4.79
CA VAL A 28 4.99 -3.15 -5.85
C VAL A 28 4.06 -2.74 -6.98
N ILE A 29 4.62 -2.54 -8.17
CA ILE A 29 3.90 -2.16 -9.37
C ILE A 29 4.02 -3.30 -10.37
N CYS A 30 2.88 -3.75 -10.88
CA CYS A 30 2.80 -4.59 -12.06
C CYS A 30 1.99 -3.81 -13.11
N LYS A 31 2.56 -3.65 -14.31
CA LYS A 31 1.91 -2.96 -15.43
C LYS A 31 0.92 -3.89 -16.14
N SER A 32 1.30 -5.16 -16.29
CA SER A 32 0.53 -6.21 -16.96
C SER A 32 -0.73 -6.59 -16.18
N ASN A 33 -0.64 -6.69 -14.85
CA ASN A 33 -1.75 -7.10 -13.99
C ASN A 33 -1.91 -6.17 -12.78
N PRO A 34 -2.90 -5.24 -12.77
CA PRO A 34 -3.06 -4.27 -11.70
C PRO A 34 -3.52 -4.89 -10.36
N ARG A 35 -4.03 -6.14 -10.37
CA ARG A 35 -4.42 -6.89 -9.16
C ARG A 35 -3.25 -7.16 -8.21
N PHE A 36 -2.01 -7.20 -8.74
CA PHE A 36 -0.80 -7.43 -7.95
C PHE A 36 -0.17 -6.15 -7.39
N LYS A 37 -0.70 -4.97 -7.73
CA LYS A 37 -0.21 -3.69 -7.19
C LYS A 37 -0.39 -3.66 -5.66
N ALA A 38 0.70 -3.47 -4.93
CA ALA A 38 0.70 -3.40 -3.47
C ALA A 38 1.48 -2.20 -2.92
N VAL A 39 1.14 -1.76 -1.71
CA VAL A 39 1.85 -0.70 -0.97
C VAL A 39 2.15 -1.16 0.45
N GLN A 40 3.30 -0.74 0.98
CA GLN A 40 3.64 -0.95 2.38
C GLN A 40 2.99 0.14 3.26
N GLY A 41 2.25 -0.32 4.28
CA GLY A 41 1.64 0.55 5.31
C GLY A 41 0.34 1.25 4.89
N ARG A 42 -0.28 1.99 5.82
CA ARG A 42 -1.45 2.86 5.57
C ARG A 42 -1.04 4.34 5.57
N LYS A 43 -1.86 5.24 5.04
CA LYS A 43 -1.65 6.68 5.29
C LYS A 43 -1.84 6.91 6.80
N LYS A 44 -0.97 7.70 7.44
CA LYS A 44 -1.22 8.15 8.82
C LYS A 44 -2.53 8.94 8.80
N LYS A 45 -3.49 8.58 9.66
CA LYS A 45 -4.63 9.46 9.94
C LYS A 45 -4.05 10.69 10.63
N THR A 46 -4.32 11.87 10.12
CA THR A 46 -4.04 13.10 10.86
C THR A 46 -5.01 13.17 12.04
N LEU A 47 -4.57 13.72 13.17
CA LEU A 47 -5.33 13.81 14.43
C LEU A 47 -6.77 14.34 14.27
N ILE A 48 -7.02 15.14 13.23
CA ILE A 48 -8.34 15.67 12.86
C ILE A 48 -9.34 14.54 12.51
N GLN A 49 -8.90 13.46 11.84
CA GLN A 49 -9.76 12.33 11.46
C GLN A 49 -10.07 11.39 12.63
N ASP A 50 -9.22 11.35 13.66
CA ASP A 50 -9.40 10.47 14.82
C ASP A 50 -10.36 11.04 15.88
N VAL A 51 -10.61 12.37 15.89
CA VAL A 51 -11.62 13.00 16.76
C VAL A 51 -13.02 12.82 16.16
N ILE A 52 -13.18 13.03 14.84
CA ILE A 52 -14.46 12.87 14.15
C ILE A 52 -14.92 11.39 14.20
N CYS A 53 -14.00 10.44 14.01
CA CYS A 53 -14.33 9.01 14.03
C CYS A 53 -14.54 8.44 15.45
N ARG A 54 -14.09 9.13 16.51
CA ARG A 54 -14.36 8.75 17.92
C ARG A 54 -15.64 9.36 18.48
N LYS A 55 -16.09 10.52 17.98
CA LYS A 55 -17.39 11.12 18.34
C LYS A 55 -18.59 10.48 17.64
N ALA A 56 -18.35 9.66 16.61
CA ALA A 56 -19.37 8.90 15.89
C ALA A 56 -19.47 7.43 16.35
N ARG A 57 -18.91 7.11 17.53
CA ARG A 57 -19.12 5.86 18.26
C ARG A 57 -19.84 6.15 19.56
#